data_AF-A0A937Z8J1-F1
#
_entry.id   AF-A0A937Z8J1-F1
#
_cell.length_a   1.000
_cell.length_b   1.000
_cell.length_c   1.000
_cell.angle_alpha   90.00
_cell.angle_beta   90.00
_cell.angle_gamma   90.00
#
_symmetry.space_group_name_H-M   'P 1'
#
loop_
_entity.id
_entity.type
_entity.pdbx_description
1 polymer ?
#
loop_
_entity_poly.entity_id
_entity_poly.type
_entity_poly.pdbx_seq_one_letter_code
_entity_poly.pdbx_strand_id
1 'polypeptide(L)'
;MSGFAARLIGAFVFLLIGVAEVIVIRRSVYPVIRWRHEKAKLTQSQGRDPGWIMGVAWFQGLVLMPIFGFMAGGWLSASEG
;
A
#
# COMPACT_ATOMS: atom_id res chain seq x y z
N MET A 1 -7.33 -26.83 7.56
CA MET A 1 -6.59 -26.25 6.40
C MET A 1 -5.10 -26.44 6.64
N SER A 2 -4.28 -26.65 5.60
CA SER A 2 -2.82 -26.68 5.80
C SER A 2 -2.32 -25.28 6.18
N GLY A 3 -1.33 -25.17 7.06
CA GLY A 3 -0.80 -23.87 7.49
C GLY A 3 -0.22 -23.04 6.34
N PHE A 4 0.20 -23.69 5.26
CA PHE A 4 0.59 -23.03 4.02
C PHE A 4 -0.60 -22.36 3.31
N ALA A 5 -1.77 -23.01 3.26
CA ALA A 5 -2.98 -22.43 2.67
C ALA A 5 -3.43 -21.18 3.47
N ALA A 6 -3.36 -21.21 4.80
CA ALA A 6 -3.67 -20.06 5.65
C ALA A 6 -2.75 -18.86 5.40
N ARG A 7 -1.45 -19.10 5.20
CA ARG A 7 -0.47 -18.07 4.83
C ARG A 7 -0.77 -17.43 3.48
N LEU A 8 -1.09 -18.26 2.47
CA LEU A 8 -1.44 -17.75 1.13
C LEU A 8 -2.74 -16.94 1.14
N ILE A 9 -3.75 -17.39 1.88
CA ILE A 9 -5.01 -16.64 2.04
C ILE A 9 -4.75 -15.30 2.74
N GLY A 10 -3.97 -15.28 3.82
CA GLY A 10 -3.59 -14.06 4.51
C GLY A 10 -2.85 -13.07 3.59
N ALA A 11 -1.88 -13.56 2.82
CA ALA A 11 -1.16 -12.75 1.84
C ALA A 11 -2.09 -12.16 0.78
N PHE A 12 -3.03 -12.95 0.27
CA PHE A 12 -3.97 -12.51 -0.76
C PHE A 12 -4.96 -11.46 -0.24
N VAL A 13 -5.48 -11.64 0.98
CA VAL A 13 -6.36 -10.65 1.62
C VAL A 13 -5.64 -9.32 1.82
N PHE A 14 -4.41 -9.34 2.33
CA PHE A 14 -3.64 -8.11 2.54
C PHE A 14 -3.20 -7.46 1.22
N LEU A 15 -2.93 -8.25 0.18
CA LEU A 15 -2.73 -7.71 -1.17
C LEU A 15 -3.96 -6.92 -1.64
N LEU A 16 -5.17 -7.46 -1.47
CA LEU A 16 -6.40 -6.75 -1.83
C LEU A 16 -6.57 -5.45 -1.04
N ILE A 17 -6.22 -5.45 0.26
CA ILE A 17 -6.24 -4.25 1.10
C ILE A 17 -5.23 -3.22 0.60
N GLY A 18 -3.99 -3.64 0.30
CA GLY A 18 -2.95 -2.74 -0.21
C GLY A 18 -3.30 -2.17 -1.59
N VAL A 19 -3.93 -2.95 -2.47
CA VAL A 19 -4.47 -2.45 -3.74
C VAL A 19 -5.58 -1.42 -3.52
N ALA A 20 -6.51 -1.68 -2.60
CA ALA A 20 -7.57 -0.74 -2.26
C ALA A 20 -7.01 0.58 -1.70
N GLU A 21 -6.00 0.51 -0.83
CA GLU A 21 -5.29 1.68 -0.30
C GLU A 21 -4.66 2.52 -1.42
N VAL A 22 -3.94 1.88 -2.34
CA VAL A 22 -3.34 2.57 -3.50
C VAL A 22 -4.40 3.23 -4.37
N ILE A 23 -5.55 2.59 -4.60
CA ILE A 23 -6.66 3.17 -5.37
C ILE A 23 -7.22 4.41 -4.66
N VAL A 24 -7.41 4.36 -3.34
CA VAL A 24 -7.90 5.49 -2.55
C VAL A 24 -6.91 6.66 -2.58
N ILE A 25 -5.61 6.38 -2.40
CA ILE A 25 -4.54 7.40 -2.48
C ILE A 25 -4.49 8.00 -3.89
N ARG A 26 -4.56 7.18 -4.93
CA ARG A 26 -4.54 7.64 -6.33
C ARG A 26 -5.76 8.51 -6.66
N ARG A 27 -6.94 8.19 -6.10
CA ARG A 27 -8.18 8.92 -6.38
C ARG A 27 -8.33 10.19 -5.53
N SER A 28 -7.86 10.18 -4.29
CA SER A 28 -8.13 11.26 -3.32
C SER A 28 -6.92 12.15 -3.07
N VAL A 29 -5.74 11.55 -2.90
CA VAL A 29 -4.52 12.25 -2.48
C VAL A 29 -3.74 12.76 -3.69
N TYR A 30 -3.60 11.96 -4.74
CA TYR A 30 -2.88 12.35 -5.96
C TYR A 30 -3.39 13.63 -6.63
N PRO A 31 -4.71 13.84 -6.88
CA PRO A 31 -5.17 15.07 -7.50
C PRO A 31 -4.86 16.31 -6.64
N VAL A 32 -4.98 16.20 -5.31
CA VAL A 32 -4.70 17.30 -4.37
C VAL A 32 -3.22 17.66 -4.37
N ILE A 33 -2.34 16.66 -4.30
CA ILE A 33 -0.90 16.88 -4.32
C ILE A 33 -0.44 17.40 -5.69
N ARG A 34 -0.98 16.86 -6.78
CA ARG A 34 -0.70 17.34 -8.14
C ARG A 34 -1.07 18.82 -8.30
N TRP A 35 -2.27 19.22 -7.86
CA TRP A 35 -2.71 20.62 -7.93
C TRP A 35 -1.83 21.55 -7.10
N ARG A 36 -1.43 21.11 -5.90
CA ARG A 36 -0.48 21.87 -5.06
C ARG A 36 0.89 22.00 -5.71
N HIS A 37 1.38 20.93 -6.33
CA HIS A 37 2.68 20.91 -6.99
C HIS A 37 2.69 21.75 -8.28
N GLU A 38 1.59 21.75 -9.04
CA GLU A 38 1.42 22.63 -10.21
C GLU A 38 1.40 24.11 -9.81
N LYS A 39 0.73 24.47 -8.70
CA LYS A 39 0.79 25.83 -8.14
C LYS A 39 2.19 26.21 -7.63
N ALA A 40 2.87 25.28 -6.97
CA ALA A 40 4.22 25.48 -6.44
C ALA A 40 5.27 25.72 -7.53
N LYS A 41 5.08 25.15 -8.73
CA LYS A 41 5.92 25.44 -9.90
C LYS A 41 5.85 26.91 -10.33
N LEU A 42 4.69 27.55 -10.16
CA LEU A 42 4.50 28.97 -10.47
C LEU A 42 5.16 29.89 -9.43
N THR A 43 5.39 29.40 -8.21
CA THR A 43 5.95 30.17 -7.09
C THR A 43 7.39 29.79 -6.75
N GLN A 44 8.06 28.96 -7.57
CA GLN A 44 9.45 28.49 -7.36
C GLN A 44 9.70 27.77 -6.01
N SER A 45 8.64 27.40 -5.27
CA SER A 45 8.74 26.74 -3.97
C SER A 45 8.59 25.22 -4.13
N GLN A 46 9.60 24.53 -4.65
CA GLN A 46 9.50 23.09 -4.90
C GLN A 46 9.47 22.30 -3.58
N GLY A 47 8.29 21.77 -3.23
CA GLY A 47 8.12 20.79 -2.17
C GLY A 47 8.46 19.36 -2.63
N ARG A 48 8.09 18.35 -1.83
CA ARG A 48 8.31 16.93 -2.17
C ARG A 48 7.59 16.53 -3.46
N ASP A 49 8.30 15.77 -4.31
CA ASP A 49 7.80 15.24 -5.58
C ASP A 49 6.58 14.32 -5.36
N PRO A 50 5.43 14.59 -6.01
CA PRO A 50 4.23 13.74 -5.98
C PRO A 50 4.52 12.31 -6.44
N GLY A 51 5.48 12.13 -7.36
CA GLY A 51 5.90 10.82 -7.87
C GLY A 51 6.55 9.96 -6.79
N TRP A 52 7.33 10.56 -5.89
CA TRP A 52 7.95 9.86 -4.76
C TRP A 52 6.91 9.33 -3.78
N ILE A 53 5.92 10.15 -3.43
CA ILE A 53 4.83 9.77 -2.50
C ILE A 53 4.02 8.61 -3.10
N MET A 54 3.72 8.66 -4.39
CA MET A 54 3.02 7.58 -5.07
C MET A 54 3.85 6.30 -5.15
N GLY A 55 5.18 6.42 -5.37
CA GLY A 55 6.10 5.30 -5.37
C GLY A 55 6.15 4.57 -4.01
N VAL A 56 6.20 5.32 -2.91
CA VAL A 56 6.15 4.76 -1.55
C VAL A 56 4.82 4.06 -1.29
N ALA A 57 3.69 4.68 -1.67
CA ALA A 57 2.37 4.07 -1.49
C ALA A 57 2.21 2.76 -2.28
N TRP A 58 2.71 2.72 -3.51
CA TRP A 58 2.75 1.50 -4.32
C TRP A 58 3.61 0.42 -3.69
N PHE A 59 4.81 0.75 -3.25
CA PHE A 59 5.73 -0.19 -2.61
C PHE A 59 5.14 -0.77 -1.31
N GLN A 60 4.60 0.09 -0.45
CA GLN A 60 3.95 -0.34 0.79
C GLN A 60 2.74 -1.25 0.50
N GLY A 61 1.84 -0.84 -0.39
CA GLY A 61 0.60 -1.55 -0.66
C GLY A 61 0.80 -2.89 -1.39
N LEU A 62 1.76 -2.99 -2.30
CA LEU A 62 1.93 -4.19 -3.12
C LEU A 62 3.04 -5.14 -2.65
N VAL A 63 3.96 -4.66 -1.83
CA VAL A 63 5.08 -5.48 -1.35
C VAL A 63 4.98 -5.70 0.16
N LEU A 64 4.88 -4.63 0.95
CA LEU A 64 4.86 -4.77 2.42
C LEU A 64 3.57 -5.42 2.92
N MET A 65 2.41 -4.98 2.43
CA MET A 65 1.11 -5.54 2.87
C MET A 65 1.00 -7.06 2.64
N PRO A 66 1.28 -7.63 1.45
CA PRO A 66 1.21 -9.07 1.26
C PRO A 66 2.20 -9.85 2.13
N ILE A 67 3.39 -9.31 2.37
CA ILE A 67 4.39 -9.92 3.26
C ILE A 67 3.83 -9.98 4.69
N PHE A 68 3.23 -8.89 5.17
CA PHE A 68 2.56 -8.87 6.47
C PHE A 68 1.40 -9.87 6.54
N GLY A 69 0.57 -9.94 5.48
CA GLY A 69 -0.52 -10.93 5.41
C GLY A 69 -0.04 -12.37 5.42
N PHE A 70 1.08 -12.66 4.74
CA PHE A 70 1.70 -13.97 4.75
C PHE A 70 2.19 -14.35 6.16
N MET A 71 2.87 -13.42 6.85
CA MET A 71 3.35 -13.63 8.22
C MET A 71 2.17 -13.80 9.19
N ALA A 72 1.14 -12.97 9.08
CA ALA A 72 -0.06 -13.02 9.92
C ALA A 72 -0.81 -14.34 9.76
N GLY A 73 -1.01 -14.82 8.52
CA GLY A 73 -1.62 -16.13 8.27
C GLY A 73 -0.80 -17.29 8.84
N GLY A 74 0.52 -17.13 8.94
CA GLY A 74 1.41 -18.10 9.58
C GLY A 74 1.31 -18.11 11.09
N TRP A 75 1.14 -16.95 11.72
CA TRP A 75 0.91 -16.82 13.17
C TRP A 75 -0.46 -17.36 13.57
N LEU A 76 -1.50 -17.03 12.80
CA LEU A 76 -2.87 -17.52 13.04
C LEU A 76 -2.92 -19.05 13.00
N SER A 77 -2.33 -19.66 11.98
CA SER A 77 -2.25 -21.12 11.86
C SER A 77 -1.42 -21.77 12.96
N ALA A 78 -0.48 -21.06 13.58
CA ALA A 78 0.32 -21.57 14.69
C ALA A 78 -0.40 -21.45 16.04
N SER A 79 -1.41 -20.58 16.15
CA SER A 79 -2.22 -20.44 17.37
C SER A 79 -3.39 -21.44 17.46
N GLU A 80 -3.74 -22.10 16.35
CA GLU A 80 -4.85 -23.07 16.27
C GLU A 80 -4.41 -24.55 16.42
N GLY A 81 -3.11 -24.81 16.59
CA GLY A 81 -2.53 -26.17 16.74
C GLY A 81 -1.85 -26.34 18.09
#